data_AF-A0A653SGK4-F1
#
_entry.id   AF-A0A653SGK4-F1
#
_cell.length_a   1.000
_cell.length_b   1.000
_cell.length_c   1.000
_cell.angle_alpha   90.00
_cell.angle_beta   90.00
_cell.angle_gamma   90.00
#
_symmetry.space_group_name_H-M   'P 1'
#
loop_
_entity.id
_entity.type
_entity.pdbx_description
1 polymer ?
#
loop_
_entity_poly.entity_id
_entity_poly.type
_entity_poly.pdbx_seq_one_letter_code
_entity_poly.pdbx_strand_id
1 'polypeptide(L)'
;MSYFKLPEKNKQFIITIGTVVIYGAIFAITDTLFPEIPGDIKRKITQGGLFVIFLSGLLASQSFLWHSKVQHNKELAEMEIEKSEESLKILKAHAKSTPTDLAQPIKENNEKLITAKSKLEEVNNHPSTLIFSGKLSVFLLGLGTLLSIVGAG
;
A
#
# COMPACT_ATOMS: atom_id res chain seq x y z
N MET A 1 -1.15 -6.05 20.10
CA MET A 1 -0.93 -5.48 18.75
C MET A 1 -2.27 -4.95 18.26
N SER A 2 -2.29 -3.93 17.40
CA SER A 2 -3.52 -3.26 16.94
C SER A 2 -3.53 -3.18 15.42
N TYR A 3 -4.70 -3.37 14.81
CA TYR A 3 -4.88 -3.25 13.37
C TYR A 3 -4.62 -1.82 12.89
N PHE A 4 -3.90 -1.67 11.78
CA PHE A 4 -3.78 -0.38 11.12
C PHE A 4 -5.09 0.00 10.45
N LYS A 5 -5.49 1.27 10.56
CA LYS A 5 -6.59 1.81 9.76
C LYS A 5 -6.15 1.82 8.29
N LEU A 6 -6.86 1.06 7.45
CA LEU A 6 -6.60 1.05 6.02
C LEU A 6 -6.91 2.43 5.41
N PRO A 7 -6.07 2.93 4.50
CA PRO A 7 -6.27 4.25 3.91
C PRO A 7 -7.50 4.26 3.00
N GLU A 8 -8.44 5.17 3.25
CA GLU A 8 -9.61 5.41 2.40
C GLU A 8 -9.18 5.95 1.02
N LYS A 9 -9.90 5.56 -0.04
CA LYS A 9 -9.60 5.96 -1.44
C LYS A 9 -9.42 7.48 -1.60
N ASN A 10 -10.22 8.28 -0.90
CA ASN A 10 -10.15 9.74 -0.98
C ASN A 10 -8.85 10.30 -0.39
N LYS A 11 -8.36 9.72 0.72
CA LYS A 11 -7.09 10.13 1.33
C LYS A 11 -5.90 9.73 0.46
N GLN A 12 -5.96 8.54 -0.14
CA GLN A 12 -4.97 8.09 -1.12
C GLN A 12 -4.86 9.09 -2.27
N PHE A 13 -6.00 9.44 -2.88
CA PHE A 13 -6.09 10.38 -4.00
C PHE A 13 -5.56 11.79 -3.65
N ILE A 14 -5.94 12.34 -2.49
CA ILE A 14 -5.48 13.66 -2.05
C ILE A 14 -3.96 13.67 -1.86
N ILE A 15 -3.38 12.64 -1.23
CA ILE A 15 -1.92 12.57 -1.02
C ILE A 15 -1.20 12.43 -2.35
N THR A 16 -1.68 11.57 -3.26
CA THR A 16 -1.10 11.42 -4.60
C THR A 16 -1.14 12.75 -5.36
N ILE A 17 -2.29 13.41 -5.46
CA ILE A 17 -2.41 14.70 -6.17
C ILE A 17 -1.54 15.77 -5.53
N GLY A 18 -1.57 15.91 -4.20
CA GLY A 18 -0.77 16.90 -3.49
C GLY A 18 0.73 16.72 -3.77
N THR A 19 1.19 15.47 -3.79
CA THR A 19 2.60 15.18 -4.07
C THR A 19 2.96 15.46 -5.53
N VAL A 20 2.08 15.12 -6.49
CA VAL A 20 2.28 15.44 -7.91
C VAL A 20 2.35 16.95 -8.14
N VAL A 21 1.47 17.72 -7.50
CA VAL A 21 1.45 19.19 -7.64
C VAL A 21 2.71 19.83 -7.05
N ILE A 22 3.13 19.42 -5.85
CA ILE A 22 4.33 19.96 -5.20
C ILE A 22 5.57 19.69 -6.05
N TYR A 23 5.77 18.45 -6.48
CA TYR A 23 6.94 18.09 -7.29
C TYR A 23 6.87 18.69 -8.70
N GLY A 24 5.69 18.78 -9.31
CA GLY A 24 5.50 19.50 -10.57
C GLY A 24 5.88 20.98 -10.47
N ALA A 25 5.55 21.64 -9.36
CA ALA A 25 5.93 23.03 -9.12
C ALA A 25 7.44 23.19 -8.92
N ILE A 26 8.09 22.34 -8.11
CA ILE A 26 9.56 22.35 -7.93
C ILE A 26 10.25 22.16 -9.29
N PHE A 27 9.72 21.26 -10.10
CA PHE A 27 10.29 20.94 -11.40
C PHE A 27 10.14 22.08 -12.41
N ALA A 28 9.02 22.79 -12.42
CA ALA A 28 8.81 23.97 -13.25
C ALA A 28 9.78 25.13 -12.92
N ILE A 29 10.33 25.15 -11.70
CA ILE A 29 11.24 26.20 -11.22
C ILE A 29 12.72 25.80 -11.37
N THR A 30 13.02 24.51 -11.65
CA THR A 30 14.40 23.99 -11.70
C THR A 30 14.91 23.88 -13.14
N ASP A 31 16.02 24.56 -13.46
CA ASP A 31 16.69 24.40 -14.76
C ASP A 31 17.61 23.17 -14.77
N THR A 32 17.35 22.23 -15.68
CA THR A 32 18.17 21.05 -15.94
C THR A 32 18.65 21.12 -17.40
N LEU A 33 19.94 21.40 -17.62
CA LEU A 33 20.52 21.66 -18.95
C LEU A 33 21.41 20.51 -19.43
N PHE A 34 21.21 20.06 -20.67
CA PHE A 34 22.11 19.18 -21.44
C PHE A 34 22.20 19.68 -22.91
N PRO A 35 23.37 19.63 -23.59
CA PRO A 35 23.74 20.70 -24.54
C PRO A 35 23.49 20.48 -26.06
N GLU A 36 23.01 19.34 -26.59
CA GLU A 36 23.28 18.99 -28.01
C GLU A 36 22.08 18.76 -28.99
N ILE A 37 20.96 19.50 -28.93
CA ILE A 37 19.93 19.73 -30.00
C ILE A 37 19.31 21.12 -29.67
N PRO A 38 18.58 21.82 -30.57
CA PRO A 38 17.83 23.04 -30.25
C PRO A 38 17.27 23.03 -28.81
N GLY A 39 17.89 23.86 -27.97
CA GLY A 39 17.96 23.63 -26.52
C GLY A 39 16.60 23.52 -25.85
N ASP A 40 15.59 24.21 -26.37
CA ASP A 40 14.26 24.24 -25.74
C ASP A 40 13.44 22.97 -25.91
N ILE A 41 13.57 22.23 -27.01
CA ILE A 41 12.79 20.99 -27.22
C ILE A 41 13.45 19.83 -26.48
N LYS A 42 14.78 19.72 -26.57
CA LYS A 42 15.56 18.71 -25.82
C LYS A 42 15.42 18.88 -24.31
N ARG A 43 15.50 20.12 -23.83
CA ARG A 43 15.27 20.46 -22.41
C ARG A 43 13.89 20.01 -21.98
N LYS A 44 12.83 20.35 -22.73
CA LYS A 44 11.44 19.95 -22.40
C LYS A 44 11.23 18.43 -22.39
N ILE A 45 11.84 17.69 -23.30
CA ILE A 45 11.75 16.22 -23.35
C ILE A 45 12.49 15.59 -22.17
N THR A 46 13.70 16.04 -21.87
CA THR A 46 14.48 15.58 -20.69
C THR A 46 13.73 15.89 -19.40
N GLN A 47 13.15 17.10 -19.34
CA GLN A 47 12.34 17.57 -18.25
C GLN A 47 11.10 16.69 -18.04
N GLY A 48 10.37 16.40 -19.11
CA GLY A 48 9.25 15.47 -19.08
C GLY A 48 9.65 14.06 -18.64
N GLY A 49 10.79 13.55 -19.12
CA GLY A 49 11.31 12.25 -18.72
C GLY A 49 11.63 12.14 -17.23
N LEU A 50 12.34 13.14 -16.68
CA LEU A 50 12.63 13.22 -15.26
C LEU A 50 11.35 13.30 -14.42
N PHE A 51 10.39 14.13 -14.82
CA PHE A 51 9.10 14.22 -14.13
C PHE A 51 8.36 12.87 -14.10
N VAL A 52 8.36 12.14 -15.22
CA VAL A 52 7.76 10.81 -15.31
C VAL A 52 8.48 9.77 -14.45
N ILE A 53 9.82 9.82 -14.36
CA ILE A 53 10.61 8.99 -13.43
C ILE A 53 10.25 9.31 -11.97
N PHE A 54 10.13 10.58 -11.62
CA PHE A 54 9.71 10.98 -10.27
C PHE A 54 8.29 10.49 -9.94
N LEU A 55 7.35 10.66 -10.87
CA LEU A 55 5.98 10.18 -10.72
C LEU A 55 5.94 8.66 -10.50
N SER A 56 6.79 7.92 -11.22
CA SER A 56 6.98 6.49 -11.01
C SER A 56 7.46 6.18 -9.58
N GLY A 57 8.52 6.83 -9.12
CA GLY A 57 9.05 6.62 -7.76
C GLY A 57 8.00 6.90 -6.66
N LEU A 58 7.16 7.91 -6.86
CA LEU A 58 6.07 8.24 -5.96
C LEU A 58 4.98 7.16 -5.92
N LEU A 59 4.53 6.71 -7.09
CA LEU A 59 3.52 5.64 -7.21
C LEU A 59 4.01 4.31 -6.63
N ALA A 60 5.30 4.00 -6.82
CA ALA A 60 5.95 2.84 -6.21
C ALA A 60 5.98 2.96 -4.69
N SER A 61 6.44 4.10 -4.16
CA SER A 61 6.56 4.33 -2.71
C SER A 61 5.21 4.24 -1.99
N GLN A 62 4.17 4.85 -2.55
CA GLN A 62 2.80 4.76 -2.02
C GLN A 62 2.28 3.33 -2.06
N SER A 63 2.55 2.61 -3.15
CA SER A 63 2.19 1.20 -3.30
C SER A 63 2.83 0.33 -2.22
N PHE A 64 4.14 0.48 -1.97
CA PHE A 64 4.84 -0.29 -0.94
C PHE A 64 4.33 0.02 0.47
N LEU A 65 4.12 1.29 0.80
CA LEU A 65 3.65 1.69 2.12
C LEU A 65 2.26 1.13 2.46
N TRP A 66 1.32 1.18 1.52
CA TRP A 66 -0.01 0.62 1.78
C TRP A 66 -0.02 -0.90 1.70
N HIS A 67 0.77 -1.50 0.81
CA HIS A 67 0.93 -2.95 0.75
C HIS A 67 1.46 -3.52 2.07
N SER A 68 2.46 -2.86 2.68
CA SER A 68 2.99 -3.25 4.00
C SER A 68 1.91 -3.21 5.09
N LYS A 69 1.04 -2.19 5.11
CA LYS A 69 -0.06 -2.10 6.08
C LYS A 69 -1.12 -3.19 5.88
N VAL A 70 -1.45 -3.48 4.62
CA VAL A 70 -2.40 -4.54 4.26
C VAL A 70 -1.85 -5.90 4.67
N GLN A 71 -0.58 -6.17 4.37
CA GLN A 71 0.10 -7.41 4.72
C GLN A 71 0.21 -7.60 6.24
N HIS A 72 0.57 -6.55 6.98
CA HIS A 72 0.61 -6.60 8.44
C HIS A 72 -0.77 -6.93 9.04
N ASN A 73 -1.83 -6.29 8.56
CA ASN A 73 -3.18 -6.57 9.03
C ASN A 73 -3.63 -8.00 8.69
N LYS A 74 -3.22 -8.53 7.53
CA LYS A 74 -3.47 -9.91 7.13
C LYS A 74 -2.80 -10.90 8.09
N GLU A 75 -1.50 -10.75 8.29
CA GLU A 75 -0.71 -11.62 9.19
C GLU A 75 -1.23 -11.58 10.63
N LEU A 76 -1.59 -10.39 11.11
CA LEU A 76 -2.18 -10.23 12.44
C LEU A 76 -3.54 -10.94 12.55
N ALA A 77 -4.40 -10.79 11.54
CA ALA A 77 -5.70 -11.46 11.51
C ALA A 77 -5.57 -12.98 11.45
N GLU A 78 -4.68 -13.51 10.61
CA GLU A 78 -4.41 -14.95 10.50
C GLU A 78 -3.89 -15.53 11.82
N MET A 79 -2.94 -14.86 12.46
CA MET A 79 -2.40 -15.25 13.77
C MET A 79 -3.48 -15.21 14.86
N GLU A 80 -4.33 -14.19 14.87
CA GLU A 80 -5.39 -14.05 15.87
C GLU A 80 -6.50 -15.10 15.67
N ILE A 81 -6.81 -15.46 14.41
CA ILE A 81 -7.70 -16.58 14.08
C ILE A 81 -7.12 -17.89 14.61
N GLU A 82 -5.88 -18.22 14.28
CA GLU A 82 -5.23 -19.47 14.70
C GLU A 82 -5.23 -19.60 16.23
N LYS A 83 -4.80 -18.54 16.92
CA LYS A 83 -4.75 -18.49 18.39
C LYS A 83 -6.14 -18.63 19.03
N SER A 84 -7.16 -17.97 18.46
CA SER A 84 -8.53 -18.07 18.96
C SER A 84 -9.14 -19.45 18.70
N GLU A 85 -8.87 -20.08 17.55
CA GLU A 85 -9.33 -21.44 17.25
C GLU A 85 -8.69 -22.49 18.18
N GLU A 86 -7.39 -22.36 18.45
CA GLU A 86 -6.68 -23.22 19.41
C GLU A 86 -7.24 -23.03 20.83
N SER A 87 -7.40 -21.77 21.26
CA SER A 87 -7.96 -21.45 22.59
C SER A 87 -9.38 -22.00 22.75
N LEU A 88 -10.24 -21.86 21.73
CA LEU A 88 -11.58 -22.43 21.72
C LEU A 88 -11.57 -23.96 21.78
N LYS A 89 -10.62 -24.61 21.12
CA LYS A 89 -10.47 -26.06 21.16
C LYS A 89 -10.14 -26.54 22.58
N ILE A 90 -9.20 -25.88 23.24
CA ILE A 90 -8.79 -26.17 24.64
C ILE A 90 -9.95 -25.90 25.60
N LEU A 91 -10.60 -24.74 25.51
CA LEU A 91 -11.71 -24.36 26.38
C LEU A 91 -12.92 -25.30 26.23
N LYS A 92 -13.27 -25.69 25.01
CA LYS A 92 -14.35 -26.65 24.75
C LYS A 92 -14.00 -28.06 25.25
N ALA A 93 -12.73 -28.46 25.19
CA ALA A 93 -12.28 -29.72 25.75
C ALA A 93 -12.39 -29.72 27.28
N HIS A 94 -11.91 -28.65 27.94
CA HIS A 94 -12.02 -28.49 29.39
C HIS A 94 -13.46 -28.39 29.89
N ALA A 95 -14.34 -27.69 29.17
CA ALA A 95 -15.76 -27.58 29.51
C ALA A 95 -16.49 -28.94 29.45
N LYS A 96 -15.99 -29.89 28.66
CA LYS A 96 -16.52 -31.27 28.60
C LYS A 96 -15.99 -32.15 29.73
N SER A 97 -14.78 -31.88 30.23
CA SER A 97 -14.10 -32.71 31.23
C SER A 97 -14.27 -32.23 32.66
N THR A 98 -14.72 -31.00 32.87
CA THR A 98 -14.68 -30.34 34.19
C THR A 98 -15.96 -29.52 34.41
N PRO A 99 -16.61 -29.58 35.59
CA PRO A 99 -17.82 -28.81 35.91
C PRO A 99 -17.52 -27.33 36.20
N THR A 100 -16.65 -26.71 35.42
CA THR A 100 -16.28 -25.30 35.53
C THR A 100 -17.02 -24.50 34.46
N ASP A 101 -17.60 -23.36 34.85
CA ASP A 101 -18.23 -22.46 33.89
C ASP A 101 -17.17 -21.75 33.04
N LEU A 102 -17.02 -22.21 31.81
CA LEU A 102 -16.14 -21.62 30.79
C LEU A 102 -16.94 -20.89 29.71
N ALA A 103 -18.24 -20.64 29.93
CA ALA A 103 -19.10 -20.00 28.93
C ALA A 103 -18.60 -18.59 28.57
N GLN A 104 -18.15 -17.82 29.56
CA GLN A 104 -17.64 -16.47 29.35
C GLN A 104 -16.31 -16.45 28.57
N PRO A 105 -15.26 -17.21 28.94
CA PRO A 105 -14.03 -17.34 28.14
C PRO A 105 -14.26 -17.82 26.69
N ILE A 106 -15.22 -18.73 26.49
CA ILE A 106 -15.59 -19.24 25.15
C ILE A 106 -16.25 -18.12 24.34
N LYS A 107 -17.14 -17.34 24.95
CA LYS A 107 -17.80 -16.20 24.30
C LYS A 107 -16.77 -15.15 23.87
N GLU A 108 -15.86 -14.76 24.77
CA GLU A 108 -14.81 -13.78 24.48
C GLU A 108 -13.88 -14.23 23.33
N ASN A 109 -13.51 -15.51 23.29
CA ASN A 109 -12.69 -16.02 22.18
C ASN A 109 -13.46 -16.11 20.86
N ASN A 110 -14.77 -16.42 20.89
CA ASN A 110 -15.60 -16.37 19.68
C ASN A 110 -15.72 -14.93 19.15
N GLU A 111 -15.86 -13.93 20.02
CA GLU A 111 -15.92 -12.52 19.61
C GLU A 111 -14.60 -12.05 18.97
N LYS A 112 -13.46 -12.46 19.53
CA LYS A 112 -12.14 -12.24 18.92
C LYS A 112 -12.02 -12.91 17.56
N LEU A 113 -12.44 -14.17 17.44
CA LEU A 113 -12.45 -14.92 16.18
C LEU A 113 -13.28 -14.21 15.10
N ILE A 114 -14.49 -13.76 15.45
CA ILE A 114 -15.39 -13.05 14.52
C ILE A 114 -14.74 -11.74 14.07
N THR A 115 -14.13 -11.00 15.01
CA THR A 115 -13.46 -9.73 14.70
C THR A 115 -12.27 -9.95 13.76
N ALA A 116 -11.42 -10.94 14.03
CA ALA A 116 -10.27 -11.27 13.20
C ALA A 116 -10.68 -11.74 11.80
N LYS A 117 -11.73 -12.57 11.68
CA LYS A 117 -12.30 -13.00 10.38
C LYS A 117 -12.86 -11.81 9.59
N SER A 118 -13.57 -10.90 10.24
CA SER A 118 -14.06 -9.66 9.61
C SER A 118 -12.90 -8.78 9.11
N LYS A 119 -11.81 -8.67 9.87
CA LYS A 119 -10.61 -7.92 9.45
C LYS A 119 -9.87 -8.58 8.30
N LEU A 120 -9.79 -9.90 8.28
CA LEU A 120 -9.22 -10.64 7.15
C LEU A 120 -10.03 -10.43 5.86
N GLU A 121 -11.37 -10.42 5.98
CA GLU A 121 -12.25 -10.13 4.86
C GLU A 121 -12.09 -8.68 4.36
N GLU A 122 -11.96 -7.70 5.26
CA GLU A 122 -11.68 -6.30 4.92
C GLU A 122 -10.37 -6.16 4.13
N VAL A 123 -9.34 -6.91 4.52
CA VAL A 123 -8.03 -6.95 3.84
C VAL A 123 -8.13 -7.64 2.48
N ASN A 124 -8.83 -8.77 2.37
CA ASN A 124 -9.00 -9.51 1.12
C ASN A 124 -9.82 -8.71 0.09
N ASN A 125 -10.80 -7.93 0.56
CA ASN A 125 -11.60 -7.03 -0.28
C ASN A 125 -10.90 -5.69 -0.56
N HIS A 126 -9.70 -5.46 -0.02
CA HIS A 126 -8.96 -4.23 -0.27
C HIS A 126 -8.54 -4.16 -1.75
N PRO A 127 -8.81 -3.04 -2.45
CA PRO A 127 -8.74 -3.01 -3.89
C PRO A 127 -7.32 -3.22 -4.42
N SER A 128 -7.24 -3.98 -5.52
CA SER A 128 -6.01 -4.25 -6.29
C SER A 128 -5.39 -3.00 -6.94
N THR A 129 -5.97 -1.81 -6.73
CA THR A 129 -5.41 -0.50 -7.10
C THR A 129 -3.99 -0.32 -6.59
N LEU A 130 -3.64 -0.98 -5.48
CA LEU A 130 -2.27 -1.07 -4.97
C LEU A 130 -1.32 -1.76 -5.94
N ILE A 131 -1.66 -2.96 -6.38
CA ILE A 131 -0.88 -3.74 -7.35
C ILE A 131 -0.85 -3.01 -8.70
N PHE A 132 -1.93 -2.33 -9.07
CA PHE A 132 -1.99 -1.48 -10.26
C PHE A 132 -1.02 -0.29 -10.18
N SER A 133 -0.96 0.42 -9.05
CA SER A 133 -0.03 1.54 -8.82
C SER A 133 1.43 1.11 -8.95
N GLY A 134 1.80 -0.05 -8.37
CA GLY A 134 3.14 -0.61 -8.51
C GLY A 134 3.49 -1.06 -9.94
N LYS A 135 2.53 -1.60 -10.70
CA LYS A 135 2.75 -1.93 -12.12
C LYS A 135 2.87 -0.67 -12.98
N LEU A 136 2.03 0.33 -12.71
CA LEU A 136 2.04 1.61 -13.40
C LEU A 136 3.35 2.38 -13.15
N SER A 137 3.90 2.31 -11.94
CA SER A 137 5.21 2.92 -11.67
C SER A 137 6.32 2.29 -12.50
N VAL A 138 6.37 0.97 -12.65
CA VAL A 138 7.39 0.31 -13.48
C VAL A 138 7.27 0.74 -14.95
N PHE A 139 6.04 0.82 -15.46
CA PHE A 139 5.79 1.33 -16.82
C PHE A 139 6.26 2.78 -16.99
N LEU A 140 5.88 3.67 -16.07
CA LEU A 140 6.29 5.08 -16.08
C LEU A 140 7.80 5.21 -15.93
N LEU A 141 8.47 4.37 -15.14
CA LEU A 141 9.92 4.40 -15.00
C LEU A 141 10.60 4.16 -16.35
N GLY A 142 10.16 3.14 -17.08
CA GLY A 142 10.66 2.83 -18.42
C GLY A 142 10.41 3.96 -19.40
N LEU A 143 9.19 4.51 -19.43
CA LEU A 143 8.81 5.63 -20.30
C LEU A 143 9.64 6.89 -19.99
N GLY A 144 9.76 7.26 -18.72
CA GLY A 144 10.52 8.44 -18.30
C GLY A 144 12.01 8.30 -18.57
N THR A 145 12.58 7.11 -18.38
CA THR A 145 13.98 6.82 -18.71
C THR A 145 14.23 6.94 -20.21
N LEU A 146 13.34 6.41 -21.05
CA LEU A 146 13.43 6.56 -22.51
C LEU A 146 13.34 8.03 -22.94
N LEU A 147 12.42 8.80 -22.36
CA LEU A 147 12.30 10.24 -22.62
C LEU A 147 13.56 11.00 -22.19
N SER A 148 14.16 10.66 -21.06
CA SER A 148 15.44 11.25 -20.63
C SER A 148 16.61 10.86 -21.54
N ILE A 149 16.66 9.62 -22.05
CA ILE A 149 17.69 9.18 -23.00
C ILE A 149 17.55 9.91 -24.35
N VAL A 150 16.33 9.99 -24.89
CA VAL A 150 16.04 10.70 -26.16
C VAL A 150 16.22 12.21 -26.01
N GLY A 151 15.98 12.76 -24.82
CA GLY A 151 16.22 14.16 -24.51
C GLY A 151 17.71 14.49 -24.29
N ALA A 152 18.53 13.52 -23.88
CA ALA A 152 19.96 13.71 -23.71
C ALA A 152 20.76 13.46 -25.00
N GLY A 153 20.38 12.43 -25.77
CA GLY A 153 20.98 12.04 -27.05
C GLY A 153 20.63 12.95 -28.21
#